data_AF-A0A1D6G3P9-F1
#
_entry.id   AF-A0A1D6G3P9-F1
#
_cell.length_a   1.000
_cell.length_b   1.000
_cell.length_c   1.000
_cell.angle_alpha   90.00
_cell.angle_beta   90.00
_cell.angle_gamma   90.00
#
_symmetry.space_group_name_H-M   'P 1'
#
loop_
_entity.id
_entity.type
_entity.pdbx_description
1 polymer ?
#
loop_
_entity_poly.entity_id
_entity_poly.type
_entity_poly.pdbx_seq_one_letter_code
_entity_poly.pdbx_strand_id
1 'polypeptide(L)'
;MILSYPAFKFMGLRSSLPLPHWTVVVSQVLFYFVLEDFIFYWGHRALHTKWLYKHVHSVHHEYATPFGLTSEYAHPAEILFLGFATVVGPALTGPHLFTLWLWMVLRVLETVEAHSGYHFPWSPSNFLPLYGG
;
A
#
# COMPACT_ATOMS: atom_id res chain seq x y z
N MET A 1 14.53 -8.73 -9.80
CA MET A 1 14.24 -10.14 -9.45
C MET A 1 15.35 -10.82 -8.65
N ILE A 2 16.64 -10.51 -8.88
CA ILE A 2 17.77 -11.17 -8.20
C ILE A 2 17.69 -11.08 -6.67
N LEU A 3 17.29 -9.94 -6.11
CA LEU A 3 17.20 -9.75 -4.65
C LEU A 3 15.77 -9.90 -4.10
N SER A 4 14.77 -9.47 -4.87
CA SER A 4 13.37 -9.47 -4.41
C SER A 4 12.81 -10.88 -4.21
N TYR A 5 13.05 -11.81 -5.13
CA TYR A 5 12.50 -13.16 -5.01
C TYR A 5 13.09 -13.95 -3.81
N PRO A 6 14.42 -13.99 -3.60
CA PRO A 6 14.99 -14.61 -2.41
C PRO A 6 14.49 -13.98 -1.09
N ALA A 7 14.33 -12.66 -1.06
CA ALA A 7 13.80 -11.96 0.11
C ALA A 7 12.36 -12.40 0.44
N PHE A 8 11.47 -12.42 -0.55
CA PHE A 8 10.10 -12.89 -0.33
C PHE A 8 10.05 -14.39 0.03
N LYS A 9 10.92 -15.22 -0.55
CA LYS A 9 11.03 -16.64 -0.18
C LYS A 9 11.50 -16.81 1.27
N PHE A 10 12.45 -15.99 1.73
CA PHE A 10 12.90 -15.95 3.12
C PHE A 10 11.76 -15.53 4.06
N MET A 11 10.89 -14.62 3.62
CA MET A 11 9.67 -14.21 4.34
C MET A 11 8.53 -15.25 4.28
N GLY A 12 8.76 -16.44 3.72
CA GLY A 12 7.77 -17.52 3.69
C GLY A 12 6.82 -17.54 2.49
N LEU A 13 7.12 -16.77 1.41
CA LEU A 13 6.33 -16.78 0.18
C LEU A 13 6.25 -18.20 -0.42
N ARG A 14 5.03 -18.63 -0.72
CA ARG A 14 4.73 -19.91 -1.39
C ARG A 14 4.16 -19.68 -2.79
N SER A 15 4.50 -20.52 -3.75
CA SER A 15 4.01 -20.41 -5.14
C SER A 15 3.55 -21.75 -5.73
N SER A 16 3.61 -22.82 -4.95
CA SER A 16 3.21 -24.17 -5.36
C SER A 16 1.70 -24.35 -5.21
N LEU A 17 1.12 -25.16 -6.09
CA LEU A 17 -0.25 -25.63 -5.96
C LEU A 17 -0.42 -26.60 -4.76
N PRO A 18 -1.65 -26.76 -4.21
CA PRO A 18 -2.89 -26.07 -4.59
C PRO A 18 -2.91 -24.59 -4.17
N LEU A 19 -3.78 -23.79 -4.81
CA LEU A 19 -4.01 -22.40 -4.40
C LEU A 19 -4.52 -22.34 -2.95
N PRO A 20 -4.25 -21.25 -2.22
CA PRO A 20 -4.78 -21.07 -0.88
C PRO A 20 -6.31 -21.08 -0.90
N HIS A 21 -6.90 -21.65 0.14
CA HIS A 21 -8.35 -21.56 0.33
C HIS A 21 -8.77 -20.09 0.42
N TRP A 22 -9.92 -19.74 -0.17
CA TRP A 22 -10.36 -18.34 -0.29
C TRP A 22 -10.45 -17.61 1.06
N THR A 23 -10.75 -18.32 2.15
CA THR A 23 -10.77 -17.74 3.50
C THR A 23 -9.40 -17.24 3.95
N VAL A 24 -8.32 -17.94 3.56
CA VAL A 24 -6.94 -17.51 3.82
C VAL A 24 -6.63 -16.26 3.01
N VAL A 25 -7.03 -16.22 1.74
CA VAL A 25 -6.84 -15.05 0.87
C VAL A 25 -7.55 -13.83 1.46
N VAL A 26 -8.84 -13.95 1.77
CA VAL A 26 -9.65 -12.84 2.29
C VAL A 26 -9.14 -12.37 3.65
N SER A 27 -8.86 -13.28 4.59
CA SER A 27 -8.34 -12.90 5.92
C SER A 27 -6.98 -12.21 5.85
N GLN A 28 -6.09 -12.68 4.98
CA GLN A 28 -4.80 -12.04 4.74
C GLN A 28 -4.95 -10.65 4.13
N VAL A 29 -5.78 -10.50 3.09
CA VAL A 29 -6.01 -9.20 2.44
C VAL A 29 -6.63 -8.19 3.41
N LEU A 30 -7.63 -8.58 4.20
CA LEU A 30 -8.23 -7.71 5.22
C LEU A 30 -7.21 -7.30 6.29
N PHE A 31 -6.39 -8.26 6.75
CA PHE A 31 -5.31 -7.96 7.68
C PHE A 31 -4.31 -6.97 7.10
N TYR A 32 -3.94 -7.10 5.82
CA TYR A 32 -3.02 -6.17 5.16
C TYR A 32 -3.60 -4.78 5.04
N PHE A 33 -4.88 -4.63 4.65
CA PHE A 33 -5.53 -3.33 4.63
C PHE A 33 -5.48 -2.63 5.99
N VAL A 34 -5.84 -3.33 7.07
CA VAL A 34 -5.82 -2.75 8.43
C VAL A 34 -4.41 -2.35 8.85
N LEU A 35 -3.43 -3.21 8.60
CA LEU A 35 -2.05 -2.96 9.02
C LEU A 35 -1.39 -1.85 8.19
N GLU A 36 -1.58 -1.88 6.88
CA GLU A 36 -1.02 -0.89 5.96
C GLU A 36 -1.64 0.47 6.19
N ASP A 37 -2.97 0.58 6.31
CA ASP A 37 -3.67 1.84 6.62
C ASP A 37 -3.18 2.44 7.94
N PHE A 38 -2.98 1.61 8.97
CA PHE A 38 -2.41 2.07 10.24
C PHE A 38 -0.98 2.64 10.07
N ILE A 39 -0.09 1.93 9.39
CA ILE A 39 1.29 2.38 9.17
C ILE A 39 1.31 3.64 8.30
N PHE A 40 0.52 3.63 7.21
CA PHE A 40 0.38 4.73 6.26
C PHE A 40 -0.13 5.98 6.97
N TYR A 41 -1.25 5.92 7.69
CA TYR A 41 -1.84 7.05 8.39
C TYR A 41 -0.82 7.77 9.30
N TRP A 42 -0.14 7.00 10.16
CA TRP A 42 0.81 7.60 11.11
C TRP A 42 2.08 8.11 10.42
N GLY A 43 2.58 7.39 9.41
CA GLY A 43 3.75 7.83 8.67
C GLY A 43 3.48 9.03 7.76
N HIS A 44 2.32 9.07 7.10
CA HIS A 44 1.85 10.21 6.33
C HIS A 44 1.66 11.45 7.20
N ARG A 45 1.04 11.29 8.38
CA ARG A 45 0.95 12.36 9.37
C ARG A 45 2.33 12.87 9.81
N ALA A 46 3.33 11.99 9.94
CA ALA A 46 4.70 12.38 10.23
C ALA A 46 5.36 13.11 9.04
N LEU A 47 5.09 12.70 7.80
CA LEU A 47 5.55 13.37 6.58
C LEU A 47 5.04 14.81 6.49
N HIS A 48 3.89 15.11 7.08
CA HIS A 48 3.33 16.46 7.22
C HIS A 48 3.96 17.33 8.32
N THR A 49 4.97 16.83 9.05
CA THR A 49 5.75 17.70 9.95
C THR A 49 6.60 18.70 9.16
N LYS A 50 6.84 19.90 9.70
CA LYS A 50 7.50 21.01 8.97
C LYS A 50 8.77 20.63 8.20
N TRP A 51 9.63 19.79 8.82
CA TRP A 51 10.89 19.40 8.21
C TRP A 51 10.69 18.36 7.10
N LEU A 52 9.92 17.30 7.37
CA LEU A 52 9.66 16.24 6.40
C LEU A 52 8.82 16.76 5.23
N TYR A 53 7.85 17.63 5.50
CA TYR A 53 7.06 18.25 4.45
C TYR A 53 7.94 19.02 3.48
N LYS A 54 8.80 19.90 4.00
CA LYS A 54 9.64 20.77 3.16
C LYS A 54 10.68 20.01 2.32
N HIS A 55 11.21 18.88 2.81
CA HIS A 55 12.34 18.21 2.17
C HIS A 55 11.99 16.87 1.52
N VAL A 56 10.82 16.30 1.83
CA VAL A 56 10.40 14.99 1.34
C VAL A 56 9.01 15.09 0.72
N HIS A 57 7.99 15.40 1.51
CA HIS A 57 6.59 15.29 1.09
C HIS A 57 6.14 16.40 0.13
N SER A 58 6.87 17.51 0.03
CA SER A 58 6.56 18.59 -0.90
C SER A 58 6.63 18.15 -2.36
N VAL A 59 7.45 17.14 -2.69
CA VAL A 59 7.53 16.55 -4.04
C VAL A 59 6.20 15.88 -4.40
N HIS A 60 5.62 15.14 -3.45
CA HIS A 60 4.32 14.49 -3.64
C HIS A 60 3.19 15.52 -3.81
N HIS A 61 3.25 16.64 -3.08
CA HIS A 61 2.29 17.74 -3.19
C HIS A 61 2.60 18.77 -4.28
N GLU A 62 3.52 18.50 -5.20
CA GLU A 62 3.86 19.43 -6.30
C GLU A 62 2.68 19.65 -7.26
N TYR A 63 1.85 18.62 -7.47
CA TYR A 63 0.69 18.68 -8.34
C TYR A 63 -0.57 19.11 -7.58
N ALA A 64 -1.03 20.33 -7.82
CA ALA A 64 -2.25 20.88 -7.19
C ALA A 64 -3.53 20.14 -7.61
N THR A 65 -3.59 19.64 -8.84
CA THR A 65 -4.67 18.79 -9.36
C THR A 65 -4.10 17.42 -9.67
N PRO A 66 -4.04 16.50 -8.68
CA PRO A 66 -3.52 15.17 -8.90
C PRO A 66 -4.47 14.37 -9.81
N PHE A 67 -3.89 13.41 -10.49
CA PHE A 67 -4.57 12.35 -11.21
C PHE A 67 -3.88 11.02 -10.91
N GLY A 68 -4.50 9.90 -11.29
CA GLY A 68 -4.08 8.56 -10.85
C GLY A 68 -2.56 8.27 -10.94
N LEU A 69 -1.87 8.70 -11.99
CA LEU A 69 -0.42 8.46 -12.14
C LEU A 69 0.45 9.30 -11.18
N THR A 70 -0.02 10.48 -10.77
CA THR A 70 0.71 11.33 -9.81
C THR A 70 0.71 10.77 -8.40
N SER A 71 -0.13 9.76 -8.11
CA SER A 71 -0.14 9.06 -6.83
C SER A 71 1.20 8.40 -6.48
N GLU A 72 1.95 7.97 -7.51
CA GLU A 72 3.26 7.34 -7.36
C GLU A 72 4.42 8.36 -7.55
N TYR A 73 4.10 9.63 -7.80
CA TYR A 73 5.11 10.68 -7.90
C TYR A 73 5.45 11.19 -6.51
N ALA A 74 6.58 10.74 -5.97
CA ALA A 74 7.03 11.10 -4.63
C ALA A 74 8.55 11.10 -4.52
N HIS A 75 9.06 11.71 -3.45
CA HIS A 75 10.48 11.67 -3.12
C HIS A 75 10.92 10.21 -2.84
N PRO A 76 12.15 9.78 -3.23
CA PRO A 76 12.59 8.39 -3.04
C PRO A 76 12.45 7.84 -1.60
N ALA A 77 12.68 8.69 -0.60
CA ALA A 77 12.49 8.30 0.80
C ALA A 77 11.02 7.98 1.15
N GLU A 78 10.07 8.70 0.55
CA GLU A 78 8.65 8.43 0.70
C GLU A 78 8.27 7.13 -0.03
N ILE A 79 8.77 6.91 -1.24
CA ILE A 79 8.58 5.63 -1.97
C ILE A 79 9.08 4.44 -1.14
N LEU A 80 10.24 4.57 -0.47
CA LEU A 80 10.76 3.52 0.41
C LEU A 80 9.85 3.26 1.62
N PHE A 81 9.30 4.33 2.22
CA PHE A 81 8.34 4.22 3.32
C PHE A 81 7.03 3.54 2.87
N LEU A 82 6.45 3.98 1.75
CA LEU A 82 5.21 3.41 1.19
C LEU A 82 5.41 1.94 0.79
N GLY A 83 6.55 1.63 0.17
CA GLY A 83 6.93 0.26 -0.16
C GLY A 83 7.09 -0.61 1.08
N PHE A 84 7.67 -0.07 2.16
CA PHE A 84 7.74 -0.75 3.46
C PHE A 84 6.34 -1.03 4.02
N ALA A 85 5.48 -0.02 4.11
CA ALA A 85 4.11 -0.16 4.62
C ALA A 85 3.34 -1.26 3.85
N THR A 86 3.48 -1.28 2.53
CA THR A 86 2.83 -2.28 1.63
C THR A 86 3.32 -3.71 1.88
N VAL A 87 4.58 -3.90 2.26
CA VAL A 87 5.23 -5.23 2.34
C VAL A 87 5.22 -5.83 3.75
N VAL A 88 5.09 -5.04 4.81
CA VAL A 88 5.13 -5.54 6.20
C VAL A 88 4.07 -6.62 6.45
N GLY A 89 2.82 -6.41 6.03
CA GLY A 89 1.75 -7.41 6.19
C GLY A 89 2.10 -8.77 5.55
N PRO A 90 2.38 -8.80 4.22
CA PRO A 90 2.86 -10.00 3.55
C PRO A 90 4.12 -10.63 4.17
N ALA A 91 5.06 -9.81 4.66
CA ALA A 91 6.28 -10.32 5.28
C ALA A 91 6.02 -11.06 6.60
N LEU A 92 4.98 -10.66 7.34
CA LEU A 92 4.58 -11.30 8.61
C LEU A 92 3.84 -12.63 8.40
N THR A 93 3.13 -12.79 7.27
CA THR A 93 2.24 -13.94 7.05
C THR A 93 2.79 -14.99 6.10
N GLY A 94 3.81 -14.67 5.28
CA GLY A 94 4.33 -15.56 4.25
C GLY A 94 3.24 -16.07 3.30
N PRO A 95 2.58 -15.17 2.53
CA PRO A 95 1.42 -15.53 1.74
C PRO A 95 1.76 -16.44 0.57
N HIS A 96 0.70 -16.95 -0.08
CA HIS A 96 0.85 -17.48 -1.42
C HIS A 96 1.06 -16.34 -2.42
N LEU A 97 1.81 -16.58 -3.50
CA LEU A 97 2.10 -15.62 -4.57
C LEU A 97 0.81 -15.03 -5.17
N PHE A 98 -0.23 -15.85 -5.29
CA PHE A 98 -1.57 -15.39 -5.69
C PHE A 98 -2.12 -14.30 -4.76
N THR A 99 -2.09 -14.53 -3.44
CA THR A 99 -2.56 -13.53 -2.45
C THR A 99 -1.71 -12.27 -2.49
N LEU A 100 -0.39 -12.41 -2.65
CA LEU A 100 0.51 -11.26 -2.77
C LEU A 100 0.16 -10.41 -3.99
N TRP A 101 -0.04 -11.01 -5.17
CA TRP A 101 -0.42 -10.26 -6.37
C TRP A 101 -1.79 -9.60 -6.25
N LEU A 102 -2.77 -10.32 -5.70
CA LEU A 102 -4.09 -9.75 -5.45
C LEU A 102 -3.99 -8.53 -4.53
N TRP A 103 -3.21 -8.63 -3.44
CA TRP A 103 -2.93 -7.51 -2.53
C TRP A 103 -2.32 -6.32 -3.26
N MET A 104 -1.26 -6.54 -4.06
CA MET A 104 -0.60 -5.45 -4.80
C MET A 104 -1.56 -4.73 -5.75
N VAL A 105 -2.41 -5.47 -6.46
CA VAL A 105 -3.41 -4.87 -7.38
C VAL A 105 -4.42 -4.03 -6.60
N LEU A 106 -4.98 -4.57 -5.52
CA LEU A 106 -5.96 -3.85 -4.69
C LEU A 106 -5.38 -2.58 -4.07
N ARG A 107 -4.14 -2.65 -3.57
CA ARG A 107 -3.44 -1.51 -2.98
C ARG A 107 -3.18 -0.40 -4.00
N VAL A 108 -2.68 -0.74 -5.20
CA VAL A 108 -2.46 0.25 -6.27
C VAL A 108 -3.77 0.85 -6.76
N LEU A 109 -4.83 0.06 -6.89
CA LEU A 109 -6.15 0.57 -7.28
C LEU A 109 -6.67 1.59 -6.28
N GLU A 110 -6.53 1.32 -4.98
CA GLU A 110 -6.94 2.30 -3.97
C GLU A 110 -6.08 3.56 -4.02
N THR A 111 -4.75 3.42 -4.11
CA THR A 111 -3.83 4.57 -4.24
C THR A 111 -4.25 5.46 -5.42
N VAL A 112 -4.55 4.85 -6.58
CA VAL A 112 -5.02 5.57 -7.77
C VAL A 112 -6.37 6.23 -7.52
N GLU A 113 -7.32 5.53 -6.88
CA GLU A 113 -8.64 6.04 -6.57
C GLU A 113 -8.55 7.32 -5.73
N ALA A 114 -7.78 7.29 -4.63
CA ALA A 114 -7.58 8.40 -3.70
C ALA A 114 -6.98 9.65 -4.36
N HIS A 115 -6.21 9.49 -5.44
CA HIS A 115 -5.54 10.57 -6.15
C HIS A 115 -6.17 10.90 -7.50
N SER A 116 -7.25 10.21 -7.88
CA SER A 116 -7.85 10.36 -9.20
C SER A 116 -8.66 11.66 -9.37
N GLY A 117 -8.98 12.34 -8.26
CA GLY A 117 -9.87 13.49 -8.24
C GLY A 117 -11.36 13.14 -8.43
N TYR A 118 -11.68 11.84 -8.58
CA TYR A 118 -13.06 11.36 -8.68
C TYR A 118 -13.56 10.86 -7.32
N HIS A 119 -14.80 11.21 -7.00
CA HIS A 119 -15.50 10.70 -5.83
C HIS A 119 -16.42 9.54 -6.23
N PHE A 120 -15.97 8.31 -6.02
CA PHE A 120 -16.77 7.13 -6.35
C PHE A 120 -17.73 6.77 -5.21
N PRO A 121 -19.00 6.42 -5.49
CA PRO A 121 -20.00 6.12 -4.44
C PRO A 121 -19.70 4.83 -3.67
N TRP A 122 -18.86 3.94 -4.22
CA TRP A 122 -18.42 2.70 -3.56
C TRP A 122 -17.07 2.83 -2.84
N SER A 123 -16.47 4.03 -2.79
CA SER A 123 -15.18 4.21 -2.13
C SER A 123 -15.26 3.80 -0.65
N PRO A 124 -14.32 3.00 -0.12
CA PRO A 124 -14.33 2.64 1.31
C PRO A 124 -14.21 3.86 2.23
N SER A 125 -13.60 4.95 1.75
CA SER A 125 -13.49 6.23 2.46
C SER A 125 -14.86 6.86 2.81
N ASN A 126 -15.92 6.53 2.06
CA ASN A 126 -17.29 6.98 2.36
C ASN A 126 -17.89 6.29 3.60
N PHE A 127 -17.34 5.13 4.00
CA PHE A 127 -17.90 4.29 5.05
C PHE A 127 -17.00 4.19 6.29
N LEU A 128 -15.70 4.46 6.13
CA LEU A 128 -14.69 4.31 7.18
C LEU A 128 -14.00 5.66 7.43
N PRO A 129 -14.31 6.36 8.54
CA PRO A 129 -13.93 7.77 8.76
C PRO A 129 -12.42 8.03 9.00
N LEU A 130 -11.54 7.06 8.74
CA LEU A 130 -10.08 7.15 8.89
C LEU A 130 -9.33 6.43 7.74
N TYR A 131 -10.06 5.91 6.76
CA TYR A 131 -9.48 5.12 5.67
C TYR A 131 -8.89 6.04 4.60
N GLY A 132 -7.63 5.79 4.24
CA GLY A 132 -6.94 6.50 3.16
C GLY A 132 -6.05 7.68 3.59
N GLY A 133 -5.82 7.85 4.90
CA GLY A 133 -4.93 8.90 5.45
C GLY A 133 -5.63 10.19 5.83
#